data_AF-A0A7S0MGK6-F1
#
_entry.id   AF-A0A7S0MGK6-F1
#
_cell.length_a   1.000
_cell.length_b   1.000
_cell.length_c   1.000
_cell.angle_alpha   90.00
_cell.angle_beta   90.00
_cell.angle_gamma   90.00
#
_symmetry.space_group_name_H-M   'P 1'
#
loop_
_entity.id
_entity.type
_entity.pdbx_description
1 polymer ?
#
loop_
_entity_poly.entity_id
_entity_poly.type
_entity_poly.pdbx_seq_one_letter_code
_entity_poly.pdbx_strand_id
1 'polypeptide(L)'
;EWIRIDDVQHIAVANFSRQCAKSCSRTQNKFSIVNVTPMSDTTINSIFSKILGGRLTLLGARNSVVEIALTLSQSTINIWRRLQSLLQPSQEKVHYTFELEEMARVFEGLVRCTAEEMMFPEQVVKVWRHECERSICDKLVNFEDQLLAIDTITTTLRAQINKANSSVPLVIPESYLCHTDVMYTDVDGEGGGGYRPMHNDVAMKARVQEAAVHLGLDCIVF
;
A
#
# COMPACT_ATOMS: atom_id res chain seq x y z
N GLU A 1 5.77 48.99 -0.16
CA GLU A 1 4.96 49.10 1.07
C GLU A 1 5.30 47.91 1.96
N TRP A 2 5.37 48.09 3.29
CA TRP A 2 5.70 47.00 4.21
C TRP A 2 4.44 46.24 4.60
N ILE A 3 4.48 44.91 4.53
CA ILE A 3 3.36 44.05 4.93
C ILE A 3 3.63 43.57 6.35
N ARG A 4 2.69 43.87 7.26
CA ARG A 4 2.70 43.38 8.64
C ARG A 4 1.89 42.09 8.71
N ILE A 5 2.46 41.07 9.31
CA ILE A 5 1.81 39.78 9.55
C ILE A 5 1.64 39.65 11.06
N ASP A 6 0.39 39.64 11.51
CA ASP A 6 0.02 39.43 12.91
C ASP A 6 -0.64 38.03 13.05
N ASP A 7 -0.50 37.40 14.22
CA ASP A 7 -1.15 36.14 14.60
C ASP A 7 -0.86 34.90 13.71
N VAL A 8 0.43 34.63 13.43
CA VAL A 8 0.84 33.42 12.69
C VAL A 8 1.71 32.49 13.55
N GLN A 9 1.43 31.19 13.46
CA GLN A 9 2.27 30.13 14.00
C GLN A 9 2.94 29.36 12.85
N HIS A 10 4.22 29.04 13.02
CA HIS A 10 5.01 28.33 12.02
C HIS A 10 5.43 26.95 12.52
N ILE A 11 5.19 25.92 11.69
CA ILE A 11 5.71 24.57 11.87
C ILE A 11 6.49 24.23 10.61
N ALA A 12 7.69 23.69 10.77
CA ALA A 12 8.56 23.29 9.66
C ALA A 12 9.05 21.87 9.86
N VAL A 13 9.11 21.10 8.78
CA VAL A 13 9.65 19.73 8.74
C VAL A 13 10.81 19.69 7.77
N ALA A 14 11.92 19.06 8.15
CA ALA A 14 13.09 18.91 7.31
C ALA A 14 13.62 17.47 7.37
N ASN A 15 13.99 16.91 6.21
CA ASN A 15 14.58 15.58 6.13
C ASN A 15 16.11 15.68 6.19
N PHE A 16 16.69 15.34 7.34
CA PHE A 16 18.14 15.41 7.59
C PHE A 16 18.91 14.18 7.10
N SER A 17 18.23 13.14 6.59
CA SER A 17 18.87 11.87 6.20
C SER A 17 19.75 11.98 4.95
N ARG A 18 19.47 12.94 4.06
CA ARG A 18 20.29 13.23 2.87
C ARG A 18 21.12 14.47 3.16
N GLN A 19 22.44 14.37 3.05
CA GLN A 19 23.45 15.42 3.32
C GLN A 19 23.29 16.74 2.53
N CYS A 20 22.18 16.94 1.82
CA CYS A 20 21.91 18.05 0.92
C CYS A 20 21.08 19.19 1.53
N ALA A 21 20.44 19.02 2.69
CA ALA A 21 19.59 20.07 3.29
C ALA A 21 20.16 20.60 4.62
N LYS A 22 21.12 21.52 4.54
CA LYS A 22 21.59 22.27 5.72
C LYS A 22 20.79 23.57 5.83
N SER A 23 19.92 23.68 6.82
CA SER A 23 19.29 24.97 7.14
C SER A 23 20.30 25.91 7.81
N CYS A 24 20.21 27.21 7.50
CA CYS A 24 21.07 28.22 8.10
C CYS A 24 20.82 28.29 9.62
N SER A 25 21.90 28.43 10.41
CA SER A 25 21.82 28.58 11.87
C SER A 25 20.91 29.74 12.31
N ARG A 26 20.89 30.83 11.53
CA ARG A 26 19.99 31.98 11.77
C ARG A 26 18.52 31.58 11.76
N THR A 27 18.13 30.71 10.83
CA THR A 27 16.76 30.21 10.73
C THR A 27 16.47 29.20 11.83
N GLN A 28 17.39 28.26 12.09
CA GLN A 28 17.25 27.26 13.16
C GLN A 28 17.02 27.90 14.53
N ASN A 29 17.71 28.99 14.84
CA ASN A 29 17.55 29.72 16.12
C ASN A 29 16.16 30.36 16.30
N LYS A 30 15.30 30.38 15.26
CA LYS A 30 13.92 30.86 15.34
C LYS A 30 12.91 29.75 15.64
N PHE A 31 13.33 28.49 15.65
CA PHE A 31 12.48 27.33 15.87
C PHE A 31 12.94 26.52 17.08
N SER A 32 11.99 25.88 17.77
CA SER A 32 12.29 24.77 18.66
C SER A 32 12.43 23.50 17.82
N ILE A 33 13.62 22.90 17.80
CA ILE A 33 13.92 21.73 16.98
C ILE A 33 13.65 20.46 17.79
N VAL A 34 12.76 19.60 17.27
CA VAL A 34 12.49 18.27 17.82
C VAL A 34 12.91 17.22 16.80
N ASN A 35 13.75 16.27 17.23
CA ASN A 35 14.15 15.15 16.37
C ASN A 35 13.13 14.03 16.47
N VAL A 36 12.53 13.65 15.35
CA VAL A 36 11.58 12.54 15.27
C VAL A 36 12.34 11.27 14.87
N THR A 37 12.45 10.32 15.80
CA THR A 37 13.11 9.04 15.53
C THR A 37 12.18 8.10 14.76
N PRO A 38 12.73 7.20 13.91
CA PRO A 38 11.94 6.15 13.27
C PRO A 38 11.16 5.32 14.30
N MET A 39 9.94 4.92 13.96
CA MET A 39 9.09 4.10 14.82
C MET A 39 9.58 2.65 14.90
N SER A 40 9.32 1.99 16.03
CA SER A 40 9.57 0.55 16.18
C SER A 40 8.57 -0.27 15.36
N ASP A 41 8.98 -1.46 14.95
CA ASP A 41 8.10 -2.40 14.22
C ASP A 41 6.83 -2.75 15.01
N THR A 42 6.93 -2.81 16.33
CA THR A 42 5.78 -3.03 17.23
C THR A 42 4.78 -1.87 17.17
N THR A 43 5.26 -0.63 17.10
CA THR A 43 4.42 0.56 16.99
C THR A 43 3.77 0.63 15.63
N ILE A 44 4.54 0.38 14.56
CA ILE A 44 4.04 0.32 13.19
C ILE A 44 2.93 -0.72 13.06
N ASN A 45 3.16 -1.94 13.58
CA ASN A 45 2.15 -2.99 13.57
C ASN A 45 0.89 -2.57 14.34
N SER A 46 1.04 -1.94 15.52
CA SER A 46 -0.10 -1.49 16.33
C SER A 46 -0.96 -0.45 15.58
N ILE A 47 -0.33 0.50 14.89
CA ILE A 47 -1.02 1.53 14.12
C ILE A 47 -1.82 0.91 12.98
N PHE A 48 -1.17 0.14 12.10
CA PHE A 48 -1.84 -0.44 10.93
C PHE A 48 -2.86 -1.51 11.31
N SER A 49 -2.60 -2.31 12.34
CA SER A 49 -3.56 -3.26 12.90
C SER A 49 -4.83 -2.58 13.38
N LYS A 50 -4.73 -1.43 14.08
CA LYS A 50 -5.89 -0.68 14.55
C LYS A 50 -6.68 -0.05 13.40
N ILE A 51 -5.99 0.52 12.41
CA ILE A 51 -6.64 1.10 11.23
C ILE A 51 -7.43 0.03 10.48
N LEU A 52 -6.78 -1.09 10.17
CA LEU A 52 -7.39 -2.18 9.41
C LEU A 52 -8.50 -2.88 10.20
N GLY A 53 -8.25 -3.20 11.47
CA GLY A 53 -9.26 -3.81 12.34
C GLY A 53 -10.47 -2.91 12.56
N GLY A 54 -10.26 -1.60 12.74
CA GLY A 54 -11.35 -0.63 12.86
C GLY A 54 -12.19 -0.53 11.59
N ARG A 55 -11.54 -0.51 10.42
CA ARG A 55 -12.24 -0.51 9.12
C ARG A 55 -13.05 -1.78 8.90
N LEU A 56 -12.47 -2.94 9.14
CA LEU A 56 -13.15 -4.23 8.98
C LEU A 56 -14.34 -4.37 9.94
N THR A 57 -14.19 -3.88 11.18
CA THR A 57 -15.29 -3.83 12.15
C THR A 57 -16.44 -2.95 11.66
N LEU A 58 -16.12 -1.78 11.10
CA LEU A 58 -17.11 -0.86 10.53
C LEU A 58 -17.87 -1.48 9.34
N LEU A 59 -17.20 -2.32 8.54
CA LEU A 59 -17.79 -3.04 7.42
C LEU A 59 -18.60 -4.28 7.84
N GLY A 60 -18.63 -4.63 9.14
CA GLY A 60 -19.31 -5.83 9.63
C GLY A 60 -18.62 -7.14 9.24
N ALA A 61 -17.29 -7.11 9.00
CA ALA A 61 -16.52 -8.29 8.66
C ALA A 61 -16.52 -9.32 9.81
N ARG A 62 -16.39 -10.60 9.47
CA ARG A 62 -16.32 -11.70 10.46
C ARG A 62 -15.02 -11.60 11.25
N ASN A 63 -15.04 -12.07 12.50
CA ASN A 63 -13.83 -12.11 13.35
C ASN A 63 -12.66 -12.85 12.70
N SER A 64 -12.94 -13.92 11.94
CA SER A 64 -11.91 -14.67 11.19
C SER A 64 -11.20 -13.80 10.14
N VAL A 65 -11.90 -12.84 9.54
CA VAL A 65 -11.30 -11.89 8.59
C VAL A 65 -10.40 -10.92 9.33
N VAL A 66 -10.86 -10.40 10.47
CA VAL A 66 -10.08 -9.46 11.30
C VAL A 66 -8.79 -10.12 11.79
N GLU A 67 -8.84 -11.34 12.29
CA GLU A 67 -7.67 -12.09 12.77
C GLU A 67 -6.62 -12.30 11.67
N ILE A 68 -7.08 -12.62 10.45
CA ILE A 68 -6.19 -12.81 9.31
C ILE A 68 -5.59 -11.48 8.88
N ALA A 69 -6.38 -10.42 8.81
CA ALA A 69 -5.90 -9.07 8.50
C ALA A 69 -4.81 -8.58 9.48
N LEU A 70 -4.97 -8.86 10.79
CA LEU A 70 -3.95 -8.56 11.80
C LEU A 70 -2.66 -9.36 11.59
N THR A 71 -2.78 -10.64 11.21
CA THR A 71 -1.64 -11.50 10.88
C THR A 71 -0.90 -11.01 9.63
N LEU A 72 -1.65 -10.55 8.62
CA LEU A 72 -1.09 -9.98 7.40
C LEU A 72 -0.36 -8.65 7.66
N SER A 73 -0.83 -7.83 8.61
CA SER A 73 -0.13 -6.61 9.03
C SER A 73 1.30 -6.90 9.49
N GLN A 74 1.46 -7.86 10.41
CA GLN A 74 2.78 -8.26 10.88
C GLN A 74 3.64 -8.88 9.76
N SER A 75 3.01 -9.65 8.87
CA SER A 75 3.68 -10.28 7.72
C SER A 75 4.21 -9.24 6.74
N THR A 76 3.45 -8.17 6.49
CA THR A 76 3.84 -7.05 5.62
C THR A 76 5.11 -6.38 6.14
N ILE A 77 5.20 -6.13 7.45
CA ILE A 77 6.39 -5.53 8.08
C ILE A 77 7.60 -6.44 7.89
N ASN A 78 7.44 -7.75 8.10
CA ASN A 78 8.54 -8.71 7.93
C ASN A 78 9.04 -8.77 6.49
N ILE A 79 8.13 -8.78 5.50
CA ILE A 79 8.47 -8.72 4.07
C ILE A 79 9.24 -7.44 3.79
N TRP A 80 8.75 -6.30 4.29
CA TRP A 80 9.37 -4.99 4.05
C TRP A 80 10.79 -4.92 4.60
N ARG A 81 10.99 -5.35 5.86
CA ARG A 81 12.32 -5.38 6.48
C ARG A 81 13.26 -6.32 5.74
N ARG A 82 12.76 -7.46 5.28
CA ARG A 82 13.55 -8.42 4.49
C ARG A 82 13.98 -7.82 3.16
N LEU A 83 13.05 -7.25 2.39
CA LEU A 83 13.35 -6.66 1.10
C LEU A 83 14.24 -5.41 1.23
N GLN A 84 14.00 -4.57 2.22
CA GLN A 84 14.89 -3.44 2.53
C GLN A 84 16.34 -3.88 2.79
N SER A 85 16.54 -5.05 3.39
CA SER A 85 17.90 -5.60 3.62
C SER A 85 18.56 -6.16 2.36
N LEU A 86 17.75 -6.76 1.47
CA LEU A 86 18.22 -7.43 0.25
C LEU A 86 18.41 -6.47 -0.93
N LEU A 87 17.51 -5.50 -1.07
CA LEU A 87 17.40 -4.58 -2.19
C LEU A 87 17.82 -3.18 -1.74
N GLN A 88 19.11 -2.99 -1.50
CA GLN A 88 19.63 -1.70 -1.09
C GLN A 88 19.76 -0.74 -2.29
N PRO A 89 19.50 0.57 -2.12
CA PRO A 89 19.72 1.56 -3.16
C PRO A 89 21.18 1.53 -3.62
N SER A 90 21.40 1.34 -4.92
CA SER A 90 22.72 1.47 -5.56
C SER A 90 22.73 2.65 -6.54
N GLN A 91 23.89 2.99 -7.10
CA GLN A 91 23.97 4.09 -8.09
C GLN A 91 23.10 3.84 -9.33
N GLU A 92 22.91 2.59 -9.72
CA GLU A 92 22.05 2.21 -10.85
C GLU A 92 20.57 2.06 -10.44
N LYS A 93 20.31 1.82 -9.15
CA LYS A 93 18.99 1.53 -8.58
C LYS A 93 18.64 2.49 -7.45
N VAL A 94 18.78 3.79 -7.70
CA VAL A 94 18.57 4.84 -6.69
C VAL A 94 17.13 4.92 -6.17
N HIS A 95 16.16 4.45 -6.96
CA HIS A 95 14.74 4.44 -6.65
C HIS A 95 14.32 3.21 -5.82
N TYR A 96 15.24 2.31 -5.46
CA TYR A 96 15.00 1.17 -4.57
C TYR A 96 14.97 1.60 -3.10
N THR A 97 14.21 2.67 -2.81
CA THR A 97 13.96 3.13 -1.46
C THR A 97 12.74 2.40 -0.91
N PHE A 98 12.83 1.94 0.33
CA PHE A 98 11.74 1.29 1.06
C PHE A 98 11.40 2.13 2.28
N GLU A 99 10.44 3.04 2.14
CA GLU A 99 9.98 3.93 3.20
C GLU A 99 8.65 3.46 3.81
N LEU A 100 8.31 4.01 4.99
CA LEU A 100 7.05 3.68 5.67
C LEU A 100 5.82 4.11 4.87
N GLU A 101 5.90 5.23 4.14
CA GLU A 101 4.80 5.71 3.28
C GLU A 101 4.41 4.66 2.25
N GLU A 102 5.41 4.00 1.69
CA GLU A 102 5.20 3.00 0.65
C GLU A 102 4.60 1.72 1.24
N MET A 103 5.01 1.33 2.45
CA MET A 103 4.35 0.26 3.20
C MET A 103 2.88 0.61 3.47
N ALA A 104 2.60 1.89 3.76
CA ALA A 104 1.24 2.36 4.04
C ALA A 104 0.30 2.17 2.83
N ARG A 105 0.81 2.22 1.59
CA ARG A 105 0.02 2.01 0.36
C ARG A 105 -0.62 0.62 0.32
N VAL A 106 0.06 -0.39 0.87
CA VAL A 106 -0.51 -1.75 0.98
C VAL A 106 -1.77 -1.76 1.85
N PHE A 107 -1.69 -1.07 3.00
CA PHE A 107 -2.82 -0.96 3.92
C PHE A 107 -3.92 -0.05 3.38
N GLU A 108 -3.54 0.99 2.64
CA GLU A 108 -4.48 1.88 1.99
C GLU A 108 -5.35 1.14 0.97
N GLY A 109 -4.75 0.30 0.12
CA GLY A 109 -5.49 -0.55 -0.82
C GLY A 109 -6.49 -1.47 -0.11
N LEU A 110 -6.08 -2.09 1.01
CA LEU A 110 -6.97 -2.89 1.85
C LEU A 110 -8.13 -2.09 2.45
N VAL A 111 -7.88 -0.85 2.89
CA VAL A 111 -8.92 -0.01 3.50
C VAL A 111 -9.94 0.51 2.47
N ARG A 112 -9.49 0.71 1.22
CA ARG A 112 -10.33 1.16 0.09
C ARG A 112 -11.25 0.08 -0.49
N CYS A 113 -11.04 -1.19 -0.16
CA CYS A 113 -11.94 -2.27 -0.58
C CYS A 113 -13.37 -2.07 -0.09
N THR A 114 -14.31 -2.57 -0.89
CA THR A 114 -15.73 -2.62 -0.55
C THR A 114 -15.99 -3.72 0.51
N ALA A 115 -17.15 -3.64 1.18
CA ALA A 115 -17.56 -4.65 2.16
C ALA A 115 -17.62 -6.06 1.55
N GLU A 116 -18.07 -6.17 0.30
CA GLU A 116 -18.23 -7.43 -0.44
C GLU A 116 -16.89 -8.18 -0.63
N GLU A 117 -15.79 -7.44 -0.84
CA GLU A 117 -14.44 -8.00 -1.02
C GLU A 117 -13.73 -8.30 0.30
N MET A 118 -14.33 -7.89 1.43
CA MET A 118 -13.75 -8.05 2.76
C MET A 118 -14.60 -8.99 3.63
N MET A 119 -15.47 -9.81 3.02
CA MET A 119 -16.33 -10.76 3.74
C MET A 119 -15.65 -12.09 4.05
N PHE A 120 -14.75 -12.54 3.17
CA PHE A 120 -14.08 -13.83 3.30
C PHE A 120 -12.56 -13.67 3.45
N PRO A 121 -11.92 -14.47 4.33
CA PRO A 121 -10.47 -14.47 4.49
C PRO A 121 -9.65 -14.59 3.20
N GLU A 122 -10.11 -15.43 2.29
CA GLU A 122 -9.45 -15.68 1.01
C GLU A 122 -9.40 -14.43 0.12
N GLN A 123 -10.45 -13.60 0.16
CA GLN A 123 -10.49 -12.35 -0.59
C GLN A 123 -9.53 -11.32 0.00
N VAL A 124 -9.48 -11.20 1.33
CA VAL A 124 -8.54 -10.28 1.99
C VAL A 124 -7.09 -10.63 1.66
N VAL A 125 -6.78 -11.93 1.59
CA VAL A 125 -5.46 -12.42 1.22
C VAL A 125 -5.15 -12.17 -0.26
N LYS A 126 -6.14 -12.32 -1.15
CA LYS A 126 -6.04 -11.96 -2.57
C LYS A 126 -5.69 -10.49 -2.74
N VAL A 127 -6.45 -9.60 -2.12
CA VAL A 127 -6.23 -8.15 -2.17
C VAL A 127 -4.86 -7.82 -1.59
N TRP A 128 -4.55 -8.34 -0.40
CA TRP A 128 -3.27 -8.06 0.27
C TRP A 128 -2.06 -8.45 -0.59
N ARG A 129 -2.11 -9.64 -1.21
CA ARG A 129 -1.05 -10.10 -2.11
C ARG A 129 -0.91 -9.15 -3.30
N HIS A 130 -2.03 -8.77 -3.92
CA HIS A 130 -2.04 -7.83 -5.05
C HIS A 130 -1.42 -6.48 -4.65
N GLU A 131 -1.81 -5.93 -3.51
CA GLU A 131 -1.26 -4.67 -3.01
C GLU A 131 0.23 -4.77 -2.69
N CYS A 132 0.69 -5.89 -2.12
CA CYS A 132 2.11 -6.12 -1.88
C CYS A 132 2.89 -6.17 -3.20
N GLU A 133 2.41 -6.94 -4.18
CA GLU A 133 3.05 -7.06 -5.49
C GLU A 133 3.10 -5.71 -6.20
N ARG A 134 1.98 -4.98 -6.25
CA ARG A 134 1.92 -3.64 -6.85
C ARG A 134 2.84 -2.64 -6.15
N SER A 135 2.80 -2.57 -4.82
CA SER A 135 3.59 -1.59 -4.09
C SER A 135 5.10 -1.85 -4.12
N ILE A 136 5.51 -3.09 -4.34
CA ILE A 136 6.92 -3.51 -4.31
C ILE A 136 7.44 -3.69 -5.75
N CYS A 137 6.81 -4.56 -6.53
CA CYS A 137 7.31 -5.01 -7.83
C CYS A 137 7.28 -3.90 -8.88
N ASP A 138 6.30 -3.00 -8.85
CA ASP A 138 6.20 -1.87 -9.81
C ASP A 138 7.41 -0.93 -9.74
N LYS A 139 8.18 -0.97 -8.64
CA LYS A 139 9.40 -0.17 -8.47
C LYS A 139 10.65 -0.87 -8.98
N LEU A 140 10.61 -2.19 -9.11
CA LEU A 140 11.78 -2.99 -9.42
C LEU A 140 11.97 -3.05 -10.93
N VAL A 141 13.18 -2.74 -11.39
CA VAL A 141 13.51 -2.72 -12.82
C VAL A 141 13.92 -4.10 -13.31
N ASN A 142 14.64 -4.86 -12.48
CA ASN A 142 15.15 -6.16 -12.88
C ASN A 142 14.10 -7.25 -12.62
N PHE A 143 13.93 -8.13 -13.61
CA PHE A 143 13.06 -9.30 -13.46
C PHE A 143 13.49 -10.23 -12.33
N GLU A 144 14.79 -10.37 -12.08
CA GLU A 144 15.32 -11.16 -10.96
C GLU A 144 14.91 -10.59 -9.60
N ASP A 145 14.97 -9.27 -9.44
CA ASP A 145 14.55 -8.60 -8.20
C ASP A 145 13.03 -8.73 -7.99
N GLN A 146 12.24 -8.64 -9.08
CA GLN A 146 10.80 -8.86 -9.04
C GLN A 146 10.47 -10.30 -8.61
N LEU A 147 11.14 -11.30 -9.19
CA LEU A 147 10.97 -12.70 -8.79
C LEU A 147 11.35 -12.92 -7.32
N LEU A 148 12.44 -12.31 -6.85
CA LEU A 148 12.85 -12.37 -5.44
C LEU A 148 11.79 -11.76 -4.51
N ALA A 149 11.17 -10.65 -4.91
CA ALA A 149 10.10 -10.02 -4.15
C ALA A 149 8.85 -10.91 -4.09
N ILE A 150 8.41 -11.44 -5.24
CA ILE A 150 7.26 -12.35 -5.33
C ILE A 150 7.49 -13.63 -4.51
N ASP A 151 8.70 -14.21 -4.57
CA ASP A 151 9.06 -15.38 -3.77
C ASP A 151 9.04 -15.07 -2.27
N THR A 152 9.55 -13.90 -1.87
CA THR A 152 9.52 -13.46 -0.46
C THR A 152 8.09 -13.30 0.05
N ILE A 153 7.20 -12.70 -0.75
CA ILE A 153 5.77 -12.55 -0.42
C ILE A 153 5.11 -13.93 -0.30
N THR A 154 5.33 -14.79 -1.29
CA THR A 154 4.73 -16.13 -1.35
C THR A 154 5.20 -17.02 -0.20
N THR A 155 6.50 -17.00 0.11
CA THR A 155 7.09 -17.77 1.22
C THR A 155 6.57 -17.29 2.56
N THR A 156 6.45 -15.97 2.76
CA THR A 156 5.87 -15.42 4.00
C THR A 156 4.41 -15.82 4.14
N LEU A 157 3.64 -15.76 3.06
CA LEU A 157 2.25 -16.17 3.05
C LEU A 157 2.11 -17.67 3.40
N ARG A 158 2.88 -18.54 2.76
CA ARG A 158 2.93 -19.98 3.07
C ARG A 158 3.28 -20.25 4.53
N ALA A 159 4.24 -19.50 5.09
CA ALA A 159 4.61 -19.64 6.49
C ALA A 159 3.45 -19.30 7.44
N GLN A 160 2.64 -18.27 7.12
CA GLN A 160 1.45 -17.94 7.91
C GLN A 160 0.37 -19.00 7.78
N ILE A 161 0.15 -19.54 6.57
CA ILE A 161 -0.82 -20.62 6.33
C ILE A 161 -0.46 -21.85 7.17
N ASN A 162 0.80 -22.26 7.13
CA ASN A 162 1.28 -23.42 7.90
C ASN A 162 1.20 -23.22 9.41
N LYS A 163 1.35 -21.97 9.88
CA LYS A 163 1.18 -21.63 11.29
C LYS A 163 -0.29 -21.64 11.73
N ALA A 164 -1.19 -21.30 10.81
CA ALA A 164 -2.63 -21.20 11.04
C ALA A 164 -3.39 -22.53 10.84
N ASN A 165 -2.81 -23.69 11.20
CA ASN A 165 -3.39 -25.06 11.08
C ASN A 165 -4.70 -25.30 11.89
N SER A 166 -5.71 -24.44 11.72
CA SER A 166 -7.09 -24.60 12.17
C SER A 166 -8.01 -23.64 11.40
N SER A 167 -8.92 -24.22 10.61
CA SER A 167 -10.20 -23.68 10.11
C SER A 167 -10.30 -22.84 8.82
N VAL A 168 -9.23 -22.28 8.24
CA VAL A 168 -9.37 -21.47 7.00
C VAL A 168 -8.35 -21.89 5.95
N PRO A 169 -8.78 -22.55 4.85
CA PRO A 169 -7.91 -22.81 3.71
C PRO A 169 -7.62 -21.48 3.00
N LEU A 170 -6.48 -20.87 3.31
CA LEU A 170 -5.92 -19.79 2.52
C LEU A 170 -5.41 -20.39 1.20
N VAL A 171 -6.29 -20.59 0.23
CA VAL A 171 -5.89 -21.02 -1.12
C VAL A 171 -5.02 -19.91 -1.71
N ILE A 172 -3.79 -20.24 -2.11
CA ILE A 172 -2.94 -19.32 -2.89
C ILE A 172 -3.62 -19.17 -4.25
N PRO A 173 -4.22 -18.01 -4.58
CA PRO A 173 -4.88 -17.83 -5.84
C PRO A 173 -3.83 -17.71 -6.94
N GLU A 174 -3.88 -18.59 -7.94
CA GLU A 174 -3.02 -18.54 -9.13
C GLU A 174 -3.40 -17.42 -10.11
N SER A 175 -4.55 -16.76 -9.93
CA SER A 175 -5.06 -15.79 -10.90
C SER A 175 -4.61 -14.36 -10.60
N TYR A 176 -4.16 -13.69 -11.66
CA TYR A 176 -3.81 -12.28 -11.76
C TYR A 176 -5.05 -11.41 -11.50
N LEU A 177 -5.39 -11.18 -10.23
CA LEU A 177 -6.51 -10.32 -9.85
C LEU A 177 -5.99 -8.89 -9.79
N CYS A 178 -6.28 -8.08 -10.80
CA CYS A 178 -6.03 -6.65 -10.69
C CYS A 178 -7.21 -6.00 -9.96
N HIS A 179 -6.93 -5.43 -8.80
CA HIS A 179 -7.88 -4.55 -8.15
C HIS A 179 -7.55 -3.14 -8.64
N THR A 180 -8.53 -2.47 -9.22
CA THR A 180 -8.30 -1.14 -9.79
C THR A 180 -9.48 -0.25 -9.47
N ASP A 181 -9.16 0.95 -9.01
CA ASP A 181 -10.09 2.07 -8.80
C ASP A 181 -10.49 2.73 -10.14
N VAL A 182 -9.62 2.59 -11.15
CA VAL A 182 -9.53 3.44 -12.35
C VAL A 182 -10.70 3.30 -13.34
N MET A 183 -11.66 2.41 -13.14
CA MET A 183 -12.67 2.08 -14.17
C MET A 183 -14.12 1.97 -13.68
N TYR A 184 -14.41 2.33 -12.43
CA TYR A 184 -15.78 2.33 -11.91
C TYR A 184 -16.24 3.77 -11.68
N THR A 185 -16.50 4.52 -12.74
CA THR A 185 -17.40 5.67 -12.61
C THR A 185 -18.81 5.11 -12.65
N ASP A 186 -19.57 5.26 -11.57
CA ASP A 186 -21.00 5.01 -11.62
C ASP A 186 -21.61 5.89 -12.73
N VAL A 187 -22.58 5.32 -13.46
CA VAL A 187 -23.26 5.93 -14.61
C VAL A 187 -23.90 7.30 -14.25
N ASP A 188 -24.01 7.60 -12.96
CA ASP A 188 -24.73 8.74 -12.39
C ASP A 188 -23.82 9.89 -11.89
N GLY A 189 -22.50 9.81 -12.05
CA GLY A 189 -21.60 10.95 -11.80
C GLY A 189 -21.39 11.37 -10.34
N GLU A 190 -21.90 10.62 -9.36
CA GLU A 190 -21.47 10.76 -7.96
C GLU A 190 -20.23 9.88 -7.73
N GLY A 191 -19.10 10.51 -7.39
CA GLY A 191 -17.81 9.85 -7.29
C GLY A 191 -17.79 8.73 -6.23
N GLY A 192 -17.47 7.51 -6.66
CA GLY A 192 -17.41 6.37 -5.75
C GLY A 192 -17.01 5.04 -6.39
N GLY A 193 -16.00 5.03 -7.28
CA GLY A 193 -15.48 3.79 -7.84
C GLY A 193 -14.90 2.88 -6.76
N GLY A 194 -15.64 1.87 -6.33
CA GLY A 194 -15.14 0.90 -5.36
C GLY A 194 -13.94 0.11 -5.92
N TYR A 195 -12.97 -0.20 -5.06
CA TYR A 195 -11.83 -1.05 -5.41
C TYR A 195 -12.30 -2.50 -5.61
N ARG A 196 -12.70 -2.84 -6.84
CA ARG A 196 -13.29 -4.14 -7.19
C ARG A 196 -12.30 -5.04 -7.96
N PRO A 197 -12.46 -6.37 -7.85
CA PRO A 197 -11.61 -7.33 -8.55
C PRO A 197 -11.94 -7.41 -10.03
N MET A 198 -10.90 -7.37 -10.87
CA MET A 198 -10.98 -7.72 -12.28
C MET A 198 -10.44 -9.13 -12.48
N HIS A 199 -11.28 -10.01 -13.01
CA HIS A 199 -11.00 -11.46 -13.05
C HIS A 199 -10.26 -11.92 -14.31
N ASN A 200 -10.15 -11.07 -15.33
CA ASN A 200 -9.51 -11.42 -16.60
C ASN A 200 -8.96 -10.20 -17.33
N ASP A 201 -7.92 -10.39 -18.15
CA ASP A 201 -7.32 -9.35 -18.99
C ASP A 201 -8.31 -8.83 -20.04
N VAL A 202 -9.16 -9.70 -20.57
CA VAL A 202 -10.25 -9.36 -21.49
C VAL A 202 -11.23 -8.38 -20.84
N ALA A 203 -11.60 -8.63 -19.59
CA ALA A 203 -12.50 -7.75 -18.84
C ALA A 203 -11.85 -6.40 -18.54
N MET A 204 -10.55 -6.40 -18.21
CA MET A 204 -9.78 -5.17 -18.02
C MET A 204 -9.73 -4.33 -19.29
N LYS A 205 -9.33 -4.93 -20.42
CA LYS A 205 -9.24 -4.25 -21.73
C LYS A 205 -10.59 -3.68 -22.16
N ALA A 206 -11.67 -4.45 -21.98
CA ALA A 206 -13.02 -3.99 -22.30
C ALA A 206 -13.43 -2.75 -21.49
N ARG A 207 -13.11 -2.72 -20.19
CA ARG A 207 -13.41 -1.57 -19.31
C ARG A 207 -12.58 -0.34 -19.60
N VAL A 208 -11.29 -0.53 -19.85
CA VAL A 208 -10.42 0.59 -20.25
C VAL A 208 -10.89 1.18 -21.58
N GLN A 209 -11.36 0.35 -22.51
CA GLN A 209 -11.95 0.82 -23.77
C GLN A 209 -13.26 1.58 -23.54
N GLU A 210 -14.15 1.10 -22.66
CA GLU A 210 -15.40 1.79 -22.27
C GLU A 210 -15.10 3.18 -21.66
N ALA A 211 -14.16 3.25 -20.72
CA ALA A 211 -13.76 4.52 -20.10
C ALA A 211 -13.07 5.47 -21.10
N ALA A 212 -12.27 4.94 -22.02
CA ALA A 212 -11.65 5.73 -23.09
C ALA A 212 -12.71 6.39 -23.98
N VAL A 213 -13.77 5.65 -24.35
CA VAL A 213 -14.91 6.18 -25.11
C VAL A 213 -15.63 7.28 -24.33
N HIS A 214 -15.87 7.08 -23.02
CA HIS A 214 -16.48 8.12 -22.17
C HIS A 214 -15.62 9.41 -22.10
N LEU A 215 -14.30 9.29 -22.20
CA LEU A 215 -13.37 10.41 -22.20
C LEU A 215 -13.13 11.02 -23.60
N GLY A 216 -13.80 10.52 -24.64
CA GLY A 216 -13.64 11.00 -26.02
C GLY A 216 -12.30 10.62 -26.66
N LEU A 217 -11.65 9.55 -26.17
CA LEU A 217 -10.44 9.00 -26.75
C LEU A 217 -10.81 7.92 -27.78
N ASP A 218 -10.49 8.15 -29.05
CA ASP A 218 -11.05 7.36 -30.16
C ASP A 218 -10.60 5.89 -30.17
N CYS A 219 -9.45 5.52 -29.62
CA CYS A 219 -9.00 4.12 -29.50
C CYS A 219 -7.81 4.05 -28.53
N ILE A 220 -7.81 3.12 -27.57
CA ILE A 220 -6.57 2.67 -26.90
C ILE A 220 -6.23 1.30 -27.48
N VAL A 221 -5.14 1.23 -28.26
CA VAL A 221 -4.61 -0.05 -28.75
C VAL A 221 -3.75 -0.66 -27.64
N PHE A 222 -4.15 -1.83 -27.15
CA PHE A 222 -3.40 -2.63 -26.18
C PHE A 222 -2.35 -3.51 -26.86
#